data_AF-A0A929YL94-F1
#
_entry.id   AF-A0A929YL94-F1
#
_cell.length_a   1.000
_cell.length_b   1.000
_cell.length_c   1.000
_cell.angle_alpha   90.00
_cell.angle_beta   90.00
_cell.angle_gamma   90.00
#
_symmetry.space_group_name_H-M   'P 1'
#
loop_
_entity.id
_entity.type
_entity.pdbx_description
1 polymer ?
#
loop_
_entity_poly.entity_id
_entity_poly.type
_entity_poly.pdbx_seq_one_letter_code
_entity_poly.pdbx_strand_id
1 'polypeptide(L)'
;MNYDRYLELQTRLEWFYDFHPEFFNNISPEQKKLLQNTFLYDMPDEHYPKLLRDFYDKNINNQPTLQNNMLLAVDTLYEAAGAGSLFDYDK
;
A
#
# COMPACT_ATOMS: atom_id res chain seq x y z
N MET A 1 1.32 11.89 2.95
CA MET A 1 0.34 10.88 3.40
C MET A 1 0.39 10.81 4.92
N ASN A 2 -0.72 11.09 5.62
CA ASN A 2 -0.80 10.95 7.08
C ASN A 2 -1.09 9.49 7.49
N TYR A 3 -1.11 9.21 8.80
CA TYR A 3 -1.36 7.87 9.32
C TYR A 3 -2.76 7.33 8.98
N ASP A 4 -3.79 8.19 9.01
CA ASP A 4 -5.17 7.78 8.72
C ASP A 4 -5.30 7.30 7.26
N ARG A 5 -4.73 8.06 6.32
CA ARG A 5 -4.67 7.66 4.91
C ARG A 5 -3.85 6.40 4.70
N TYR A 6 -2.78 6.21 5.47
CA TYR A 6 -2.02 4.97 5.44
C TYR A 6 -2.87 3.76 5.88
N LEU A 7 -3.68 3.89 6.95
CA LEU A 7 -4.57 2.82 7.43
C LEU A 7 -5.69 2.48 6.44
N GLU A 8 -6.27 3.48 5.77
CA GLU A 8 -7.26 3.25 4.71
C GLU A 8 -6.66 2.39 3.59
N LEU A 9 -5.46 2.76 3.13
CA LEU A 9 -4.75 2.04 2.08
C LEU A 9 -4.31 0.64 2.53
N GLN A 10 -3.83 0.50 3.76
CA GLN A 10 -3.49 -0.79 4.38
C GLN A 10 -4.67 -1.76 4.28
N THR A 11 -5.83 -1.36 4.79
CA THR A 11 -7.04 -2.19 4.82
C THR A 11 -7.47 -2.59 3.42
N ARG A 12 -7.40 -1.64 2.46
CA ARG A 12 -7.80 -1.90 1.08
C ARG A 12 -6.84 -2.86 0.37
N LEU A 13 -5.54 -2.70 0.57
CA LEU A 13 -4.53 -3.54 -0.07
C LEU A 13 -4.51 -4.96 0.51
N GLU A 14 -4.74 -5.11 1.81
CA GLU A 14 -5.00 -6.43 2.43
C GLU A 14 -6.21 -7.10 1.77
N TRP A 15 -7.33 -6.37 1.61
CA TRP A 15 -8.51 -6.91 0.91
C TRP A 15 -8.21 -7.28 -0.55
N PHE A 16 -7.47 -6.45 -1.30
CA PHE A 16 -7.06 -6.83 -2.65
C PHE A 16 -6.17 -8.07 -2.65
N TYR A 17 -5.26 -8.22 -1.69
CA TYR A 17 -4.39 -9.38 -1.65
C TYR A 17 -5.14 -10.68 -1.31
N ASP A 18 -6.07 -10.62 -0.36
CA ASP A 18 -6.85 -11.77 0.09
C ASP A 18 -7.87 -12.25 -0.95
N PHE A 19 -8.50 -11.31 -1.67
CA PHE A 19 -9.63 -11.62 -2.56
C PHE A 19 -9.31 -11.50 -4.05
N HIS A 20 -8.32 -10.68 -4.42
CA HIS A 20 -7.94 -10.37 -5.81
C HIS A 20 -6.41 -10.28 -6.02
N PRO A 21 -5.63 -11.31 -5.61
CA PRO A 21 -4.17 -11.27 -5.73
C PRO A 21 -3.70 -11.09 -7.18
N GLU A 22 -4.55 -11.42 -8.17
CA GLU A 22 -4.29 -11.23 -9.59
C GLU A 22 -4.02 -9.77 -9.98
N PHE A 23 -4.59 -8.79 -9.26
CA PHE A 23 -4.33 -7.36 -9.53
C PHE A 23 -2.85 -7.02 -9.38
N PHE A 24 -2.17 -7.66 -8.44
CA PHE A 24 -0.74 -7.45 -8.20
C PHE A 24 0.17 -8.06 -9.27
N ASN A 25 -0.37 -8.86 -10.22
CA ASN A 25 0.38 -9.34 -11.37
C ASN A 25 0.50 -8.29 -12.49
N ASN A 26 -0.32 -7.24 -12.43
CA ASN A 26 -0.39 -6.19 -13.43
C ASN A 26 0.45 -4.95 -13.07
N ILE A 27 1.13 -4.96 -11.92
CA ILE A 27 2.08 -3.92 -11.51
C ILE A 27 3.52 -4.42 -11.62
N SER A 28 4.50 -3.51 -11.65
CA SER A 28 5.91 -3.92 -11.77
C SER A 28 6.39 -4.69 -10.52
N PRO A 29 7.39 -5.60 -10.65
CA PRO A 29 7.96 -6.28 -9.49
C PRO A 29 8.50 -5.33 -8.41
N GLU A 30 9.01 -4.18 -8.81
CA GLU A 30 9.50 -3.14 -7.90
C GLU A 30 8.36 -2.48 -7.12
N GLN A 31 7.26 -2.14 -7.80
CA GLN A 31 6.05 -1.62 -7.15
C GLN A 31 5.42 -2.66 -6.22
N LYS A 32 5.32 -3.92 -6.66
CA LYS A 32 4.79 -5.01 -5.83
C LYS A 32 5.60 -5.19 -4.56
N LYS A 33 6.94 -5.19 -4.66
CA LYS A 33 7.83 -5.29 -3.49
C LYS A 33 7.73 -4.06 -2.58
N LEU A 34 7.60 -2.86 -3.15
CA LEU A 34 7.39 -1.64 -2.39
C LEU A 34 6.09 -1.72 -1.57
N LEU A 35 4.99 -2.11 -2.21
CA LEU A 35 3.70 -2.25 -1.55
C LEU A 35 3.74 -3.35 -0.48
N GLN A 36 4.36 -4.50 -0.76
CA GLN A 36 4.53 -5.57 0.22
C GLN A 36 5.32 -5.11 1.45
N ASN A 37 6.42 -4.38 1.25
CA ASN A 37 7.27 -3.92 2.35
C ASN A 37 6.62 -2.83 3.20
N THR A 38 5.65 -2.10 2.65
CA THR A 38 5.05 -0.92 3.33
C THR A 38 3.64 -1.20 3.83
N PHE A 39 2.92 -2.12 3.21
CA PHE A 39 1.56 -2.52 3.56
C PHE A 39 1.44 -3.98 4.06
N LEU A 40 2.53 -4.75 4.12
CA LEU A 40 2.64 -5.97 4.93
C LEU A 40 1.64 -7.12 4.65
N TYR A 41 0.90 -7.10 3.54
CA TYR A 41 -0.15 -8.07 3.19
C TYR A 41 0.34 -9.51 2.89
N ASP A 42 1.64 -9.80 3.03
CA ASP A 42 2.25 -11.13 2.85
C ASP A 42 3.37 -11.35 3.90
N MET A 43 3.24 -10.67 5.04
CA MET A 43 4.21 -10.75 6.13
C MET A 43 3.77 -11.82 7.14
N PRO A 44 4.64 -12.78 7.51
CA PRO A 44 4.30 -13.75 8.55
C PRO A 44 3.96 -13.04 9.88
N ASP A 45 2.99 -13.57 10.63
CA ASP A 45 2.53 -13.00 11.91
C ASP A 45 3.67 -12.69 12.88
N GLU A 46 4.71 -13.53 12.91
CA GLU A 46 5.90 -13.35 13.75
C GLU A 46 6.71 -12.08 13.42
N HIS A 47 6.60 -11.61 12.17
CA HIS A 47 7.28 -10.42 11.66
C HIS A 47 6.35 -9.20 11.61
N TYR A 48 5.04 -9.39 11.78
CA TYR A 48 4.08 -8.30 11.76
C TYR A 48 4.31 -7.37 12.96
N PRO A 49 4.32 -6.05 12.77
CA PRO A 49 4.58 -5.11 13.87
C PRO A 49 3.48 -5.18 14.92
N LYS A 50 3.87 -5.16 16.20
CA LYS A 50 2.92 -5.10 17.33
C LYS A 50 1.97 -3.89 17.25
N LEU A 51 2.47 -2.78 16.70
CA LEU A 51 1.70 -1.56 16.47
C LEU A 51 2.04 -1.02 15.07
N LEU A 52 1.03 -0.98 14.19
CA LEU A 52 1.17 -0.37 12.85
C LEU A 52 1.57 1.11 12.92
N ARG A 53 1.18 1.81 13.98
CA ARG A 53 1.54 3.22 14.18
C ARG A 53 3.05 3.41 14.32
N ASP A 54 3.71 2.59 15.14
CA ASP A 54 5.15 2.66 15.35
C ASP A 54 5.91 2.30 14.06
N PHE A 55 5.40 1.32 13.30
CA PHE A 55 5.95 0.98 11.99
C PHE A 55 5.86 2.16 11.02
N TYR A 56 4.69 2.81 10.94
CA TYR A 56 4.49 3.99 10.08
C TYR A 56 5.39 5.16 10.51
N ASP A 57 5.44 5.49 11.80
CA ASP A 57 6.24 6.62 12.28
C ASP A 57 7.73 6.42 12.03
N LYS A 58 8.22 5.18 12.17
CA LYS A 58 9.63 4.83 11.92
C LYS A 58 9.99 4.78 10.44
N ASN A 59 9.13 4.17 9.60
CA ASN A 59 9.51 3.80 8.23
C ASN A 59 8.88 4.67 7.15
N ILE A 60 7.83 5.44 7.44
CA ILE A 60 7.02 6.10 6.41
C ILE A 60 6.84 7.59 6.67
N ASN A 61 6.47 8.01 7.89
CA ASN A 61 5.99 9.37 8.20
C ASN A 61 6.91 10.50 7.69
N ASN A 62 8.22 10.37 7.88
CA ASN A 62 9.20 11.39 7.49
C ASN A 62 9.95 11.07 6.18
N GLN A 63 9.36 10.24 5.30
CA GLN A 63 9.97 9.82 4.04
C GLN A 63 9.11 10.25 2.84
N PRO A 64 9.15 11.52 2.39
CA PRO A 64 8.25 12.03 1.36
C PRO A 64 8.42 11.32 0.01
N THR A 65 9.65 11.00 -0.40
CA THR A 65 9.90 10.23 -1.63
C THR A 65 9.30 8.84 -1.56
N LEU A 66 9.41 8.16 -0.41
CA LEU A 66 8.81 6.85 -0.21
C LEU A 66 7.28 6.94 -0.29
N GLN A 67 6.67 7.91 0.43
CA GLN A 67 5.22 8.10 0.40
C GLN A 67 4.71 8.37 -1.01
N ASN A 68 5.42 9.17 -1.81
CA ASN A 68 5.03 9.43 -3.19
C ASN A 68 5.09 8.15 -4.03
N ASN A 69 6.19 7.39 -3.93
CA ASN A 69 6.34 6.12 -4.65
C ASN A 69 5.26 5.10 -4.25
N MET A 70 4.89 5.06 -2.96
CA MET A 70 3.80 4.21 -2.48
C MET A 70 2.47 4.61 -3.12
N LEU A 71 2.13 5.91 -3.11
CA LEU A 71 0.87 6.39 -3.70
C LEU A 71 0.80 6.10 -5.20
N LEU A 72 1.89 6.30 -5.94
CA LEU A 72 1.95 5.95 -7.36
C LEU A 72 1.77 4.44 -7.59
N ALA A 73 2.37 3.60 -6.76
CA ALA A 73 2.18 2.15 -6.86
C ALA A 73 0.74 1.70 -6.52
N VAL A 74 0.11 2.33 -5.51
CA VAL A 74 -1.31 2.11 -5.19
C VAL A 74 -2.21 2.54 -6.34
N ASP A 75 -1.92 3.69 -6.94
CA ASP A 75 -2.67 4.21 -8.08
C ASP A 75 -2.59 3.26 -9.29
N THR A 76 -1.38 2.79 -9.65
CA THR A 76 -1.22 1.77 -10.70
C THR A 76 -1.99 0.49 -10.38
N LEU A 77 -2.02 0.07 -9.11
CA LEU A 77 -2.78 -1.11 -8.68
C LEU A 77 -4.30 -0.88 -8.82
N TYR A 78 -4.79 0.30 -8.47
CA TYR A 78 -6.21 0.65 -8.60
C TYR A 78 -6.63 0.72 -10.08
N GLU A 79 -5.82 1.32 -10.94
CA GLU A 79 -6.04 1.31 -12.38
C GLU A 79 -6.09 -0.12 -12.93
N ALA A 80 -5.14 -0.97 -12.52
CA ALA A 80 -5.11 -2.38 -12.90
C ALA A 80 -6.33 -3.18 -12.40
N ALA A 81 -6.90 -2.80 -11.26
CA ALA A 81 -8.12 -3.37 -10.70
C ALA A 81 -9.40 -2.83 -11.37
N GLY A 82 -9.30 -1.88 -12.30
CA GLY A 82 -10.44 -1.18 -12.89
C GLY A 82 -11.18 -0.26 -11.91
N ALA A 83 -10.53 0.11 -10.80
CA ALA A 83 -11.10 0.94 -9.73
C ALA A 83 -10.98 2.46 -10.00
N GLY A 84 -10.40 2.85 -11.14
CA GLY A 84 -10.07 4.24 -11.47
C GLY A 84 -8.78 4.71 -10.81
N SER A 85 -8.45 6.01 -10.92
CA SER A 85 -7.27 6.54 -10.25
C SER A 85 -7.54 6.81 -8.78
N LEU A 86 -6.54 6.55 -7.93
CA LEU A 86 -6.53 6.94 -6.53
C LEU A 86 -6.72 8.46 -6.36
N PHE A 87 -6.30 9.24 -7.36
CA PHE A 87 -6.33 10.70 -7.36
C PHE A 87 -7.62 11.29 -7.92
N ASP A 88 -8.54 10.47 -8.44
CA ASP A 88 -9.82 10.94 -8.97
C ASP A 88 -10.82 11.38 -7.87
N TYR A 89 -10.59 10.96 -6.61
CA TYR A 89 -11.43 11.30 -5.46
C TYR A 89 -11.12 12.66 -4.83
N ASP A 90 -10.04 13.35 -5.25
CA ASP A 90 -9.62 14.66 -4.74
C ASP A 90 -10.17 15.85 -5.57
N LYS A 91 -11.28 15.66 -6.30
CA LYS A 91 -11.97 16.73 -7.05
C LYS A 91 -13.20 17.29 -6.35
#